data_AF-A0A496XRG9-F1
#
_entry.id   AF-A0A496XRG9-F1
#
_cell.length_a   1.000
_cell.length_b   1.000
_cell.length_c   1.000
_cell.angle_alpha   90.00
_cell.angle_beta   90.00
_cell.angle_gamma   90.00
#
_symmetry.space_group_name_H-M   'P 1'
#
loop_
_entity.id
_entity.type
_entity.pdbx_description
1 polymer ?
#
loop_
_entity_poly.entity_id
_entity_poly.type
_entity_poly.pdbx_seq_one_letter_code
_entity_poly.pdbx_strand_id
1 'polypeptide(L)'
;MKIWVLILLISTSTFAGTVPLPEDATGLSPLDHVEVLEIKSIFKEVCHKHCRLEEFKRLKLRFTLYGCLDELGPVSYKLKHRSNDYFLYLSALNIHRRASETVRCFLPKTEISEIMVGSQVNAENLVISFLRPAKNKKIVKTFSGIINFGIMAIGGETTGVELETQEGIFDLIIPEKLEEEARSYDGKQIRFKGTPVILYGPERGPRRAMTVLEII
;
A
#
# COMPACT_ATOMS: atom_id res chain seq x y z
N MET A 1 10.23 8.30 -32.34
CA MET A 1 10.09 6.92 -31.81
C MET A 1 9.19 7.01 -30.57
N LYS A 2 7.95 6.51 -30.64
CA LYS A 2 6.96 6.66 -29.56
C LYS A 2 7.25 5.62 -28.46
N ILE A 3 7.64 6.09 -27.27
CA ILE A 3 7.84 5.26 -26.09
C ILE A 3 6.47 5.10 -25.43
N TRP A 4 5.92 3.89 -25.49
CA TRP A 4 4.75 3.51 -24.71
C TRP A 4 5.20 3.22 -23.28
N VAL A 5 5.00 4.20 -22.39
CA VAL A 5 5.13 3.99 -20.96
C VAL A 5 3.83 3.39 -20.45
N LEU A 6 3.78 2.05 -20.35
CA LEU A 6 2.70 1.34 -19.68
C LEU A 6 2.92 1.43 -18.16
N ILE A 7 2.38 2.48 -17.53
CA ILE A 7 2.27 2.57 -16.07
C ILE A 7 1.11 1.66 -15.64
N LEU A 8 1.44 0.46 -15.19
CA LEU A 8 0.53 -0.40 -14.44
C LEU A 8 0.35 0.18 -13.03
N LEU A 9 -0.63 1.07 -12.89
CA LEU A 9 -1.24 1.43 -11.62
C LEU A 9 -2.00 0.21 -11.11
N ILE A 10 -1.32 -0.68 -10.37
CA ILE A 10 -1.99 -1.72 -9.60
C ILE A 10 -2.52 -1.03 -8.35
N SER A 11 -3.80 -0.67 -8.40
CA SER A 11 -4.59 -0.30 -7.24
C SER A 11 -4.51 -1.40 -6.18
N THR A 12 -4.34 -1.00 -4.93
CA THR A 12 -4.30 -1.87 -3.74
C THR A 12 -5.58 -2.70 -3.51
N SER A 13 -6.56 -2.65 -4.40
CA SER A 13 -7.78 -3.47 -4.37
C SER A 13 -7.56 -4.91 -4.84
N THR A 14 -6.52 -5.23 -5.62
CA THR A 14 -6.32 -6.60 -6.13
C THR A 14 -5.65 -7.55 -5.13
N PHE A 15 -5.15 -7.07 -3.99
CA PHE A 15 -4.64 -7.94 -2.92
C PHE A 15 -5.72 -8.32 -1.89
N ALA A 16 -6.83 -7.59 -1.82
CA ALA A 16 -7.89 -7.84 -0.84
C ALA A 16 -8.71 -9.12 -1.10
N GLY A 17 -8.50 -9.80 -2.23
CA GLY A 17 -9.24 -11.02 -2.60
C GLY A 17 -8.37 -12.26 -2.92
N THR A 18 -7.04 -12.18 -2.80
CA THR A 18 -6.14 -13.29 -3.21
C THR A 18 -5.59 -14.11 -2.06
N VAL A 19 -5.71 -13.63 -0.83
CA VAL A 19 -5.25 -14.33 0.38
C VAL A 19 -6.39 -14.32 1.40
N PRO A 20 -7.01 -15.47 1.71
CA PRO A 20 -7.94 -15.53 2.82
C PRO A 20 -7.19 -15.16 4.10
N LEU A 21 -7.60 -14.08 4.76
CA LEU A 21 -7.09 -13.74 6.08
C LEU A 21 -7.76 -14.64 7.12
N PRO A 22 -7.05 -14.99 8.22
CA PRO A 22 -7.69 -15.64 9.37
C PRO A 22 -8.90 -14.82 9.86
N GLU A 23 -9.96 -15.50 10.29
CA GLU A 23 -11.21 -14.85 10.73
C GLU A 23 -11.02 -13.89 11.92
N ASP A 24 -9.97 -14.09 12.70
CA ASP A 24 -9.60 -13.27 13.85
C ASP A 24 -8.47 -12.27 13.57
N ALA A 25 -8.14 -12.03 12.30
CA ALA A 25 -7.16 -11.01 11.92
C ALA A 25 -7.67 -9.60 12.27
N THR A 26 -6.90 -8.85 13.04
CA THR A 26 -7.21 -7.48 13.48
C THR A 26 -6.42 -6.41 12.73
N GLY A 27 -5.38 -6.79 11.99
CA GLY A 27 -4.62 -5.85 11.16
C GLY A 27 -3.50 -6.49 10.35
N LEU A 28 -2.87 -5.67 9.52
CA LEU A 28 -1.72 -6.04 8.68
C LEU A 28 -0.60 -5.00 8.82
N SER A 29 0.65 -5.43 8.88
CA SER A 29 1.81 -4.53 8.84
C SER A 29 2.86 -4.97 7.81
N PRO A 30 3.60 -4.01 7.22
CA PRO A 30 4.67 -4.33 6.28
C PRO A 30 5.87 -4.96 7.02
N LEU A 31 6.59 -5.83 6.32
CA LEU A 31 7.90 -6.31 6.78
C LEU A 31 8.97 -5.24 6.61
N ASP A 32 9.92 -5.19 7.54
CA ASP A 32 11.12 -4.35 7.47
C ASP A 32 12.32 -5.09 6.93
N HIS A 33 12.49 -6.36 7.32
CA HIS A 33 13.75 -7.07 7.19
C HIS A 33 13.54 -8.53 6.77
N VAL A 34 14.38 -8.96 5.82
CA VAL A 34 14.54 -10.35 5.42
C VAL A 34 16.02 -10.63 5.29
N GLU A 35 16.40 -11.82 5.71
CA GLU A 35 17.74 -12.33 5.59
C GLU A 35 17.75 -13.66 4.87
N VAL A 36 18.74 -13.85 4.00
CA VAL A 36 18.99 -15.15 3.39
C VAL A 36 19.85 -15.95 4.35
N LEU A 37 19.30 -17.01 4.93
CA LEU A 37 20.03 -17.92 5.79
C LEU A 37 20.85 -18.92 5.00
N GLU A 38 20.29 -19.41 3.89
CA GLU A 38 20.89 -20.50 3.12
C GLU A 38 20.44 -20.44 1.65
N ILE A 39 21.37 -20.74 0.74
CA ILE A 39 21.08 -21.02 -0.66
C ILE A 39 21.63 -22.41 -0.98
N LYS A 40 20.75 -23.36 -1.29
CA LYS A 40 21.14 -24.75 -1.53
C LYS A 40 20.69 -25.22 -2.91
N SER A 41 21.60 -25.84 -3.67
CA SER A 41 21.23 -26.56 -4.89
C SER A 41 20.36 -27.76 -4.56
N ILE A 42 19.23 -27.88 -5.24
CA ILE A 42 18.43 -29.10 -5.24
C ILE A 42 18.13 -29.49 -6.67
N PHE A 43 18.01 -30.79 -6.90
CA PHE A 43 17.65 -31.33 -8.20
C PHE A 43 16.21 -31.83 -8.12
N LYS A 44 15.38 -31.44 -9.09
CA LYS A 44 14.02 -31.93 -9.23
C LYS A 44 13.84 -32.52 -10.62
N GLU A 45 13.15 -33.64 -10.68
CA GLU A 45 12.73 -34.22 -11.94
C GLU A 45 11.57 -33.38 -12.51
N VAL A 46 11.75 -32.86 -13.72
CA VAL A 46 10.73 -32.09 -14.44
C VAL A 46 10.31 -32.94 -15.63
N CYS A 47 9.08 -33.44 -15.59
CA CYS A 47 8.51 -34.27 -16.63
C CYS A 47 7.52 -33.45 -17.46
N HIS A 48 7.92 -33.10 -18.68
CA HIS A 48 6.99 -32.59 -19.70
C HIS A 48 6.65 -33.70 -20.69
N LYS A 49 7.55 -33.99 -21.64
CA LYS A 49 7.46 -35.14 -22.57
C LYS A 49 8.48 -36.24 -22.26
N HIS A 50 9.65 -35.82 -21.79
CA HIS A 50 10.68 -36.69 -21.19
C HIS A 50 11.03 -36.10 -19.83
N CYS A 51 11.28 -36.97 -18.86
CA CYS A 51 11.74 -36.53 -17.55
C CYS A 51 13.22 -36.18 -17.62
N ARG A 52 13.56 -34.99 -17.13
CA ARG A 52 14.93 -34.55 -16.98
C ARG A 52 15.15 -34.01 -15.58
N LEU A 53 16.34 -34.24 -15.05
CA LEU A 53 16.75 -33.68 -13.78
C LEU A 53 17.14 -32.21 -14.01
N GLU A 54 16.43 -31.28 -13.40
CA GLU A 54 16.75 -29.85 -13.44
C GLU A 54 17.27 -29.38 -12.08
N GLU A 55 18.32 -28.58 -12.10
CA GLU A 55 18.81 -27.91 -10.90
C GLU A 55 17.96 -26.67 -10.58
N PHE A 56 17.62 -26.52 -9.32
CA PHE A 56 17.02 -25.33 -8.75
C PHE A 56 17.83 -24.89 -7.52
N LYS A 57 17.67 -23.63 -7.13
CA LYS A 57 18.16 -23.15 -5.84
C LYS A 57 17.01 -23.02 -4.86
N ARG A 58 17.17 -23.61 -3.69
CA ARG A 58 16.30 -23.42 -2.53
C ARG A 58 16.88 -22.30 -1.67
N LEU A 59 16.10 -21.25 -1.44
CA LEU A 59 16.47 -20.14 -0.59
C LEU A 59 15.71 -20.28 0.73
N LYS A 60 16.44 -20.32 1.84
CA LYS A 60 15.88 -20.28 3.19
C LYS A 60 15.93 -18.84 3.69
N LEU A 61 14.77 -18.23 3.87
CA LEU A 61 14.61 -16.83 4.23
C LEU A 61 14.14 -16.71 5.67
N ARG A 62 14.76 -15.81 6.43
CA ARG A 62 14.34 -15.40 7.78
C ARG A 62 13.66 -14.05 7.73
N PHE A 63 12.46 -13.96 8.29
CA PHE A 63 11.69 -12.73 8.45
C PHE A 63 11.61 -12.37 9.93
N THR A 64 11.81 -11.10 10.24
CA THR A 64 11.55 -10.56 11.58
C THR A 64 10.15 -9.97 11.58
N LEU A 65 9.31 -10.43 12.51
CA LEU A 65 7.94 -9.92 12.66
C LEU A 65 7.90 -8.81 13.70
N TYR A 66 7.10 -7.78 13.40
CA TYR A 66 6.92 -6.65 14.31
C TYR A 66 5.82 -6.87 15.32
N GLY A 67 6.10 -6.41 16.54
CA GLY A 67 5.11 -6.26 17.57
C GLY A 67 4.68 -7.58 18.18
N CYS A 68 3.49 -7.54 18.76
CA CYS A 68 3.11 -8.43 19.83
C CYS A 68 2.42 -9.73 19.39
N LEU A 69 2.96 -10.37 18.33
CA LEU A 69 2.49 -11.59 17.65
C LEU A 69 1.80 -11.31 16.27
N ASP A 70 1.56 -12.24 15.32
CA ASP A 70 1.31 -13.70 15.46
C ASP A 70 1.69 -14.58 14.25
N GLU A 71 1.61 -14.14 13.00
CA GLU A 71 1.75 -15.04 11.84
C GLU A 71 2.31 -14.35 10.60
N LEU A 72 3.23 -15.01 9.90
CA LEU A 72 3.68 -14.56 8.58
C LEU A 72 2.62 -14.95 7.56
N GLY A 73 2.02 -13.97 6.88
CA GLY A 73 1.14 -14.20 5.74
C GLY A 73 1.89 -14.89 4.59
N PRO A 74 1.18 -15.34 3.53
CA PRO A 74 1.81 -16.08 2.45
C PRO A 74 2.94 -15.30 1.80
N VAL A 75 4.08 -15.96 1.66
CA VAL A 75 5.25 -15.41 0.97
C VAL A 75 5.08 -15.67 -0.52
N SER A 76 4.90 -14.60 -1.28
CA SER A 76 4.89 -14.62 -2.74
C SER A 76 6.13 -13.92 -3.27
N TYR A 77 6.61 -14.35 -4.43
CA TYR A 77 7.82 -13.77 -5.03
C TYR A 77 7.74 -13.66 -6.54
N LYS A 78 8.51 -12.71 -7.08
CA LYS A 78 8.77 -12.58 -8.51
C LYS A 78 10.26 -12.37 -8.74
N LEU A 79 10.84 -13.23 -9.57
CA LEU A 79 12.23 -13.10 -9.98
C LEU A 79 12.31 -12.32 -11.29
N LYS A 80 13.24 -11.36 -11.38
CA LYS A 80 13.61 -10.69 -12.64
C LYS A 80 15.11 -10.69 -12.79
N HIS A 81 15.58 -11.02 -13.99
CA HIS A 81 16.98 -10.88 -14.36
C HIS A 81 17.22 -9.49 -14.97
N ARG A 82 18.28 -8.80 -14.53
CA ARG A 82 18.72 -7.52 -15.09
C ARG A 82 20.24 -7.48 -15.10
N SER A 83 20.83 -7.37 -16.29
CA SER A 83 22.28 -7.39 -16.50
C SER A 83 22.90 -8.68 -15.96
N ASN A 84 23.59 -8.63 -14.81
CA ASN A 84 24.20 -9.79 -14.15
C ASN A 84 23.50 -10.18 -12.85
N ASP A 85 22.48 -9.41 -12.44
CA ASP A 85 21.82 -9.57 -11.14
C ASP A 85 20.41 -10.16 -11.29
N TYR A 86 20.03 -10.93 -10.29
CA TYR A 86 18.70 -11.46 -10.08
C TYR A 86 18.00 -10.68 -8.97
N PHE A 87 16.98 -9.93 -9.37
CA PHE A 87 16.11 -9.19 -8.47
C PHE A 87 14.95 -10.08 -8.01
N LEU A 88 14.97 -10.47 -6.75
CA LEU A 88 13.89 -11.19 -6.09
C LEU A 88 12.97 -10.21 -5.39
N TYR A 89 11.83 -9.93 -6.02
CA TYR A 89 10.77 -9.13 -5.43
C TYR A 89 9.91 -10.00 -4.53
N LEU A 90 9.94 -9.74 -3.22
CA LEU A 90 9.18 -10.48 -2.21
C LEU A 90 7.96 -9.67 -1.79
N SER A 91 6.83 -10.35 -1.63
CA SER A 91 5.62 -9.81 -1.02
C SER A 91 5.17 -10.77 0.07
N ALA A 92 5.21 -10.28 1.30
CA ALA A 92 4.72 -10.95 2.50
C ALA A 92 4.26 -9.87 3.49
N LEU A 93 3.31 -10.24 4.35
CA LEU A 93 2.68 -9.33 5.31
C LEU A 93 2.74 -9.96 6.70
N ASN A 94 2.93 -9.12 7.71
CA ASN A 94 2.74 -9.52 9.09
C ASN A 94 1.25 -9.42 9.43
N ILE A 95 0.66 -10.50 9.94
CA ILE A 95 -0.77 -10.56 10.29
C ILE A 95 -0.91 -10.44 11.80
N HIS A 96 -1.70 -9.47 12.24
CA HIS A 96 -2.09 -9.28 13.64
C HIS A 96 -3.39 -10.04 13.89
N ARG A 97 -3.45 -10.81 14.98
CA ARG A 97 -4.65 -11.53 15.40
C ARG A 97 -5.17 -10.96 16.72
N ARG A 98 -6.44 -11.20 17.05
CA ARG A 98 -7.06 -10.70 18.29
C ARG A 98 -6.32 -11.14 19.55
N ALA A 99 -5.68 -12.32 19.54
CA ALA A 99 -4.83 -12.78 20.64
C ALA A 99 -3.62 -11.86 20.88
N SER A 100 -3.02 -11.30 19.82
CA SER A 100 -1.84 -10.42 19.87
C SER A 100 -2.07 -9.14 20.67
N GLU A 101 -3.32 -8.66 20.75
CA GLU A 101 -3.69 -7.40 21.43
C GLU A 101 -3.56 -7.49 22.95
N THR A 102 -3.56 -8.70 23.51
CA THR A 102 -3.59 -8.95 24.96
C THR A 102 -2.23 -9.39 25.54
N VAL A 103 -1.25 -9.69 24.68
CA VAL A 103 0.05 -10.22 25.09
C VAL A 103 1.06 -9.08 25.22
N ARG A 104 1.91 -9.10 26.26
CA ARG A 104 3.07 -8.21 26.39
C ARG A 104 4.29 -8.89 25.80
N CYS A 105 4.99 -8.23 24.88
CA CYS A 105 6.03 -8.88 24.09
C CYS A 105 7.37 -8.28 24.38
N PHE A 106 8.29 -9.18 24.67
CA PHE A 106 9.63 -8.84 25.12
C PHE A 106 10.67 -9.05 24.01
N LEU A 107 10.34 -9.81 22.95
CA LEU A 107 11.23 -10.10 21.81
C LEU A 107 10.47 -10.21 20.48
N PRO A 108 11.04 -9.75 19.35
CA PRO A 108 10.45 -9.94 18.03
C PRO A 108 10.48 -11.42 17.61
N LYS A 109 9.36 -11.94 17.10
CA LYS A 109 9.26 -13.31 16.55
C LYS A 109 10.01 -13.37 15.22
N THR A 110 10.63 -14.51 14.93
CA THR A 110 11.22 -14.77 13.60
C THR A 110 10.49 -15.91 12.92
N GLU A 111 10.28 -15.79 11.63
CA GLU A 111 9.64 -16.81 10.79
C GLU A 111 10.58 -17.22 9.66
N ILE A 112 10.52 -18.50 9.28
CA ILE A 112 11.34 -19.05 8.20
C ILE A 112 10.44 -19.47 7.06
N SER A 113 10.78 -19.06 5.84
CA SER A 113 10.13 -19.53 4.62
C SER A 113 11.17 -20.06 3.63
N GLU A 114 10.76 -21.05 2.84
CA GLU A 114 11.59 -21.60 1.76
C GLU A 114 10.95 -21.27 0.41
N ILE A 115 11.76 -20.75 -0.50
CA ILE A 115 11.34 -20.53 -1.90
C ILE A 115 12.28 -21.23 -2.86
N MET A 116 11.76 -21.53 -4.04
CA MET A 116 12.49 -22.20 -5.12
C MET A 116 12.75 -21.23 -6.26
N VAL A 117 13.99 -21.07 -6.69
CA VAL A 117 14.36 -20.21 -7.83
C VAL A 117 15.24 -20.97 -8.82
N GLY A 118 15.50 -20.37 -9.98
CA GLY A 118 16.32 -20.98 -11.03
C GLY A 118 17.78 -21.22 -10.60
N SER A 119 18.44 -22.18 -11.25
CA SER A 119 19.83 -22.59 -10.96
C SER A 119 20.89 -21.49 -11.05
N GLN A 120 20.62 -20.42 -11.80
CA GLN A 120 21.56 -19.32 -12.03
C GLN A 120 21.68 -18.35 -10.84
N VAL A 121 20.82 -18.47 -9.82
CA VAL A 121 20.84 -17.60 -8.65
C VAL A 121 21.92 -18.05 -7.67
N ASN A 122 22.67 -17.11 -7.10
CA ASN A 122 23.64 -17.34 -6.03
C ASN A 122 23.66 -16.13 -5.07
N ALA A 123 24.49 -16.19 -4.02
CA ALA A 123 24.52 -15.13 -3.02
C ALA A 123 25.11 -13.81 -3.57
N GLU A 124 26.00 -13.88 -4.55
CA GLU A 124 26.72 -12.73 -5.10
C GLU A 124 25.87 -11.92 -6.09
N ASN A 125 24.92 -12.58 -6.77
CA ASN A 125 24.08 -11.97 -7.79
C ASN A 125 22.62 -11.80 -7.38
N LEU A 126 22.26 -12.08 -6.12
CA LEU A 126 20.90 -11.99 -5.63
C LEU A 126 20.65 -10.66 -4.91
N VAL A 127 19.72 -9.87 -5.44
CA VAL A 127 19.21 -8.66 -4.81
C VAL A 127 17.78 -8.87 -4.36
N ILE A 128 17.52 -8.78 -3.05
CA ILE A 128 16.17 -8.94 -2.50
C ILE A 128 15.52 -7.56 -2.31
N SER A 129 14.27 -7.43 -2.77
CA SER A 129 13.49 -6.20 -2.63
C SER A 129 12.09 -6.52 -2.12
N PHE A 130 11.69 -5.88 -1.03
CA PHE A 130 10.31 -5.96 -0.56
C PHE A 130 9.38 -5.07 -1.39
N LEU A 131 8.33 -5.67 -1.92
CA LEU A 131 7.19 -4.95 -2.45
C LEU A 131 6.35 -4.45 -1.26
N ARG A 132 6.69 -3.27 -0.76
CA ARG A 132 5.82 -2.57 0.18
C ARG A 132 4.59 -2.09 -0.58
N PRO A 133 3.40 -2.07 0.03
CA PRO A 133 2.30 -1.26 -0.48
C PRO A 133 2.90 0.11 -0.77
N ALA A 134 2.71 0.62 -1.99
CA ALA A 134 3.16 1.97 -2.30
C ALA A 134 2.67 2.85 -1.16
N LYS A 135 3.57 3.49 -0.41
CA LYS A 135 3.16 4.60 0.45
C LYS A 135 2.35 5.46 -0.52
N ASN A 136 1.04 5.55 -0.34
CA ASN A 136 0.23 6.50 -1.09
C ASN A 136 0.94 7.82 -0.82
N LYS A 137 1.76 8.25 -1.79
CA LYS A 137 2.49 9.49 -1.69
C LYS A 137 1.36 10.48 -1.73
N LYS A 138 0.88 10.91 -0.54
CA LYS A 138 -0.29 11.78 -0.42
C LYS A 138 -0.02 12.89 -1.41
N ILE A 139 -0.78 12.91 -2.51
CA ILE A 139 -0.53 13.84 -3.60
C ILE A 139 -1.01 15.16 -3.04
N VAL A 140 -0.11 15.90 -2.42
CA VAL A 140 -0.43 17.22 -1.90
C VAL A 140 -0.48 18.15 -3.10
N LYS A 141 -1.67 18.70 -3.35
CA LYS A 141 -1.92 19.70 -4.38
C LYS A 141 -2.37 20.99 -3.72
N THR A 142 -2.11 22.08 -4.43
CA THR A 142 -2.66 23.38 -4.10
C THR A 142 -3.82 23.65 -5.05
N PHE A 143 -4.98 23.96 -4.49
CA PHE A 143 -6.18 24.32 -5.24
C PHE A 143 -6.50 25.79 -4.94
N SER A 144 -6.88 26.52 -5.98
CA SER A 144 -7.35 27.90 -5.84
C SER A 144 -8.79 27.97 -6.30
N GLY A 145 -9.62 28.64 -5.51
CA GLY A 145 -11.04 28.75 -5.78
C GLY A 145 -11.74 29.69 -4.82
N ILE A 146 -13.04 29.85 -5.01
CA ILE A 146 -13.92 30.58 -4.08
C ILE A 146 -14.40 29.58 -3.04
N ILE A 147 -14.17 29.86 -1.76
CA ILE A 147 -14.67 29.03 -0.67
C ILE A 147 -16.08 29.47 -0.30
N ASN A 148 -16.99 28.52 -0.12
CA ASN A 148 -18.36 28.78 0.28
C ASN A 148 -18.72 27.91 1.49
N PHE A 149 -19.19 28.54 2.57
CA PHE A 149 -19.76 27.88 3.73
C PHE A 149 -21.28 27.83 3.65
N GLY A 150 -21.88 26.84 4.32
CA GLY A 150 -23.32 26.84 4.56
C GLY A 150 -24.15 26.57 3.31
N ILE A 151 -23.73 25.60 2.50
CA ILE A 151 -24.47 25.22 1.30
C ILE A 151 -25.75 24.50 1.71
N MET A 152 -26.87 25.13 1.37
CA MET A 152 -28.21 24.68 1.74
C MET A 152 -28.56 23.46 0.88
N ALA A 153 -28.66 22.28 1.50
CA ALA A 153 -29.23 21.13 0.82
C ALA A 153 -30.76 21.29 0.72
N ILE A 154 -31.36 20.77 -0.36
CA ILE A 154 -32.81 20.63 -0.48
C ILE A 154 -33.28 19.77 0.70
N GLY A 155 -33.99 20.37 1.66
CA GLY A 155 -34.37 19.74 2.94
C GLY A 155 -34.04 20.55 4.20
N GLY A 156 -33.30 21.66 4.08
CA GLY A 156 -33.05 22.58 5.21
C GLY A 156 -31.82 22.24 6.08
N GLU A 157 -31.04 21.23 5.70
CA GLU A 157 -29.76 20.90 6.34
C GLU A 157 -28.60 21.62 5.62
N THR A 158 -27.88 22.47 6.34
CA THR A 158 -26.61 23.06 5.89
C THR A 158 -25.47 22.10 6.23
N THR A 159 -24.93 21.39 5.25
CA THR A 159 -23.91 20.35 5.50
C THR A 159 -22.79 20.40 4.46
N GLY A 160 -21.87 21.34 4.64
CA GLY A 160 -20.60 21.32 3.92
C GLY A 160 -19.89 22.66 3.82
N VAL A 161 -18.62 22.57 3.43
CA VAL A 161 -17.80 23.66 2.94
C VAL A 161 -17.29 23.24 1.59
N GLU A 162 -17.42 24.07 0.57
CA GLU A 162 -16.97 23.74 -0.78
C GLU A 162 -15.97 24.77 -1.30
N LEU A 163 -15.09 24.31 -2.19
CA LEU A 163 -14.19 25.13 -2.97
C LEU A 163 -14.58 25.04 -4.44
N GLU A 164 -15.07 26.15 -5.00
CA GLU A 164 -15.35 26.26 -6.41
C GLU A 164 -14.08 26.65 -7.16
N THR A 165 -13.57 25.73 -7.98
CA THR A 165 -12.34 25.91 -8.77
C THR A 165 -12.66 25.85 -10.27
N GLN A 166 -11.69 26.20 -11.12
CA GLN A 166 -11.81 26.02 -12.58
C GLN A 166 -11.99 24.56 -13.00
N GLU A 167 -11.54 23.59 -12.17
CA GLU A 167 -11.67 22.16 -12.43
C GLU A 167 -13.02 21.60 -11.94
N GLY A 168 -13.82 22.41 -11.27
CA GLY A 168 -15.11 22.06 -10.65
C GLY A 168 -15.12 22.27 -9.14
N ILE A 169 -16.15 21.72 -8.51
CA ILE A 169 -16.43 21.87 -7.08
C ILE A 169 -15.76 20.75 -6.29
N PHE A 170 -15.12 21.12 -5.17
CA PHE A 170 -14.52 20.20 -4.21
C PHE A 170 -15.14 20.39 -2.83
N ASP A 171 -15.62 19.31 -2.21
CA ASP A 171 -15.95 19.30 -0.78
C ASP A 171 -14.66 19.48 0.03
N LEU A 172 -14.62 20.46 0.94
CA LEU A 172 -13.48 20.68 1.83
C LEU A 172 -13.67 19.93 3.14
N ILE A 173 -12.70 19.08 3.47
CA ILE A 173 -12.58 18.44 4.79
C ILE A 173 -11.55 19.28 5.55
N ILE A 174 -12.04 20.27 6.28
CA ILE A 174 -11.23 21.25 7.03
C ILE A 174 -10.98 20.69 8.44
N PRO A 175 -9.73 20.55 8.88
CA PRO A 175 -9.43 20.24 10.28
C PRO A 175 -9.96 21.34 11.20
N GLU A 176 -10.48 20.97 12.38
CA GLU A 176 -11.04 21.89 13.38
C GLU A 176 -10.14 23.12 13.64
N LYS A 177 -8.83 22.90 13.76
CA LYS A 177 -7.82 23.96 13.98
C LYS A 177 -7.71 25.02 12.87
N LEU A 178 -8.24 24.77 11.68
CA LEU A 178 -8.24 25.69 10.53
C LEU A 178 -9.65 26.23 10.22
N GLU A 179 -10.68 25.80 10.95
CA GLU A 179 -12.06 26.08 10.60
C GLU A 179 -12.41 27.57 10.75
N GLU A 180 -12.01 28.19 11.86
CA GLU A 180 -12.25 29.62 12.12
C GLU A 180 -11.54 30.50 11.08
N GLU A 181 -10.28 30.18 10.78
CA GLU A 181 -9.51 30.86 9.74
C GLU A 181 -10.20 30.70 8.38
N ALA A 182 -10.58 29.49 7.98
CA ALA A 182 -11.26 29.24 6.73
C ALA A 182 -12.61 29.98 6.62
N ARG A 183 -13.40 30.04 7.70
CA ARG A 183 -14.68 30.77 7.75
C ARG A 183 -14.50 32.26 7.49
N SER A 184 -13.38 32.86 7.90
CA SER A 184 -13.08 34.27 7.63
C SER A 184 -12.94 34.60 6.13
N TYR A 185 -12.78 33.57 5.30
CA TYR A 185 -12.66 33.66 3.85
C TYR A 185 -13.92 33.27 3.08
N ASP A 186 -15.05 33.04 3.76
CA ASP A 186 -16.32 32.71 3.09
C ASP A 186 -16.66 33.72 1.98
N GLY A 187 -16.98 33.20 0.79
CA GLY A 187 -17.23 33.95 -0.44
C GLY A 187 -15.99 34.58 -1.10
N LYS A 188 -14.77 34.33 -0.59
CA LYS A 188 -13.53 34.92 -1.11
C LYS A 188 -12.70 33.90 -1.88
N GLN A 189 -11.88 34.41 -2.81
CA GLN A 189 -10.88 33.60 -3.48
C GLN A 189 -9.73 33.29 -2.52
N ILE A 190 -9.38 32.00 -2.43
CA ILE A 190 -8.33 31.53 -1.54
C ILE A 190 -7.57 30.35 -2.17
N ARG A 191 -6.42 30.00 -1.57
CA ARG A 191 -5.68 28.78 -1.91
C ARG A 191 -5.63 27.85 -0.72
N PHE A 192 -5.95 26.59 -0.97
CA PHE A 192 -5.74 25.52 0.00
C PHE A 192 -4.66 24.59 -0.51
N LYS A 193 -3.88 24.05 0.42
CA LYS A 193 -2.98 22.94 0.15
C LYS A 193 -3.47 21.71 0.91
N GLY A 194 -3.50 20.59 0.23
CA GLY A 194 -4.19 19.41 0.76
C GLY A 194 -4.13 18.21 -0.17
N THR A 195 -4.78 17.14 0.25
CA THR A 195 -4.80 15.87 -0.50
C THR A 195 -6.17 15.69 -1.15
N PRO A 196 -6.26 15.51 -2.48
CA PRO A 196 -7.53 15.21 -3.13
C PRO A 196 -7.97 13.80 -2.74
N VAL A 197 -9.25 13.67 -2.41
CA VAL A 197 -9.91 12.41 -2.05
C VAL A 197 -11.25 12.33 -2.77
N ILE A 198 -11.81 11.13 -2.86
CA ILE A 198 -13.17 10.94 -3.35
C ILE A 198 -14.02 10.49 -2.16
N LEU A 199 -15.05 11.25 -1.84
CA LEU A 199 -16.04 10.87 -0.84
C LEU A 199 -17.15 10.08 -1.50
N TYR A 200 -17.62 9.02 -0.85
CA TYR A 200 -18.75 8.23 -1.32
C TYR A 200 -19.89 8.41 -0.34
N GLY A 201 -20.98 9.05 -0.80
CA GLY A 201 -22.22 9.14 -0.05
C GLY A 201 -23.25 8.16 -0.60
N PRO A 202 -24.02 7.45 0.25
CA PRO A 202 -25.03 6.48 -0.21
C PRO A 202 -26.09 7.12 -1.12
N GLU A 203 -26.40 8.40 -0.93
CA GLU A 203 -27.43 9.12 -1.68
C GLU A 203 -26.87 10.04 -2.78
N ARG A 204 -25.60 10.47 -2.66
CA ARG A 204 -24.98 11.46 -3.55
C ARG A 204 -23.94 10.89 -4.51
N GLY A 205 -23.59 9.62 -4.37
CA GLY A 205 -22.55 8.98 -5.17
C GLY A 205 -21.14 9.52 -4.89
N PRO A 206 -20.18 9.31 -5.81
CA PRO A 206 -18.81 9.78 -5.67
C PRO A 206 -18.71 11.30 -5.84
N ARG A 207 -18.11 11.98 -4.87
CA ARG A 207 -17.85 13.43 -4.88
C ARG A 207 -16.37 13.73 -4.75
N ARG A 208 -15.92 14.75 -5.47
CA ARG A 208 -14.55 15.25 -5.38
C ARG A 208 -14.41 16.03 -4.09
N ALA A 209 -13.41 15.69 -3.29
CA ALA A 209 -13.16 16.31 -2.01
C ALA A 209 -11.67 16.55 -1.79
N MET A 210 -11.34 17.35 -0.79
CA MET A 210 -9.98 17.70 -0.45
C MET A 210 -9.82 17.74 1.06
N THR A 211 -8.88 16.95 1.59
CA THR A 211 -8.43 17.12 2.98
C THR A 211 -7.47 18.29 3.05
N VAL A 212 -7.89 19.36 3.72
CA VAL A 212 -7.10 20.58 3.89
C VAL A 212 -5.98 20.32 4.89
N LEU A 213 -4.77 20.73 4.52
CA LEU A 213 -3.59 20.69 5.39
C LEU A 213 -3.18 22.09 5.84
N GLU A 214 -3.35 23.07 4.96
CA GLU A 214 -2.85 24.45 5.11
C GLU A 214 -3.66 25.41 4.22
N ILE A 215 -3.84 26.64 4.69
CA ILE A 215 -4.44 27.77 3.98
C ILE A 215 -3.30 28.69 3.51
N ILE A 216 -3.33 29.18 2.27
CA ILE A 216 -2.26 29.95 1.62
C ILE A 216 -2.77 31.27 1.04
#